data_AF-A0A9D6CW78-F1
#
_entry.id   AF-A0A9D6CW78-F1
#
_cell.length_a   1.000
_cell.length_b   1.000
_cell.length_c   1.000
_cell.angle_alpha   90.00
_cell.angle_beta   90.00
_cell.angle_gamma   90.00
#
_symmetry.space_group_name_H-M   'P 1'
#
loop_
_entity.id
_entity.type
_entity.pdbx_description
1 polymer ?
#
loop_
_entity_poly.entity_id
_entity_poly.type
_entity_poly.pdbx_seq_one_letter_code
_entity_poly.pdbx_strand_id
1 'polypeptide(L)'
;MTAAPAAKLALAGQAVERWLDLGLFAPHAVAAPLTVAAAGGLSRLAGWDGQASLLALSSLAWMAATLAVYSLARAPLGRSAWQAAAVAAFLPTWSVAVGLRGEPDRLVFWALPPLLVLAVDAFRRKPTWLRASAIPLAVVALVLARPGRWILFDALAAAGWAAVAWLIVSPSTRRDARLAAAGLGAILAGAILGSGAQQPSTQDRARPFERLALSLELSPLRRSARDLIDSPFHPEESLLWLRALGSDAVTADRYGKFHRELDCLTTRDEQCVFVLSAPAGEAVVVSRPGFEGLRPVRGPLDVERLERYIAWAGRPELLTLERPERGRLTIRADLGPDSVILVRQDFSGPWTVEPASVTLHEDPIGYLVLDPGQTDAPVEVSLIAQPNALSLLAPPQLRRDPIDMGEFPVLRAEGLVDAQSFAGPPFRPGAYLSLFGSRFEPEGNDVALDGAPLEKLYESRTQINVRLPQDLSAGSHELTVTSRGRATEPYPFEVTP
;
A
#
# COMPACT_ATOMS: atom_id res chain seq x y z
N MET A 1 4.07 -43.20 -29.88
CA MET A 1 3.04 -42.94 -28.85
C MET A 1 3.69 -43.31 -27.52
N THR A 2 3.92 -42.48 -26.49
CA THR A 2 3.31 -41.24 -26.00
C THR A 2 4.38 -40.50 -25.15
N ALA A 3 4.87 -39.34 -25.60
CA ALA A 3 5.73 -38.45 -24.79
C ALA A 3 5.38 -36.94 -24.95
N ALA A 4 4.39 -36.62 -25.80
CA ALA A 4 4.02 -35.26 -26.15
C ALA A 4 3.38 -34.39 -25.04
N PRO A 5 2.69 -34.92 -24.00
CA PRO A 5 2.11 -34.05 -22.96
C PRO A 5 3.15 -33.51 -21.98
N ALA A 6 4.14 -34.33 -21.61
CA ALA A 6 5.17 -33.95 -20.64
C ALA A 6 6.11 -32.87 -21.19
N ALA A 7 6.47 -32.95 -22.48
CA ALA A 7 7.30 -31.94 -23.13
C ALA A 7 6.61 -30.57 -23.24
N LYS A 8 5.28 -30.54 -23.42
CA LYS A 8 4.50 -29.29 -23.49
C LYS A 8 4.31 -28.64 -22.12
N LEU A 9 4.18 -29.44 -21.06
CA LEU A 9 4.15 -28.96 -19.67
C LEU A 9 5.52 -28.44 -19.23
N ALA A 10 6.62 -29.10 -19.62
CA ALA A 10 7.97 -28.61 -19.36
C ALA A 10 8.28 -27.28 -20.06
N LEU A 11 7.82 -27.11 -21.32
CA LEU A 11 7.93 -25.84 -22.05
C LEU A 11 7.06 -24.73 -21.46
N ALA A 12 5.93 -25.06 -20.84
CA ALA A 12 5.13 -24.09 -20.10
C ALA A 12 5.84 -23.68 -18.79
N GLY A 13 6.45 -24.62 -18.07
CA GLY A 13 7.26 -24.35 -16.88
C GLY A 13 8.47 -23.45 -17.17
N GLN A 14 9.25 -23.75 -18.22
CA GLN A 14 10.41 -22.94 -18.61
C GLN A 14 10.05 -21.52 -19.08
N ALA A 15 8.86 -21.35 -19.66
CA ALA A 15 8.36 -20.02 -20.02
C ALA A 15 7.98 -19.20 -18.78
N VAL A 16 7.43 -19.85 -17.75
CA VAL A 16 7.11 -19.21 -16.46
C VAL A 16 8.40 -18.85 -15.70
N GLU A 17 9.40 -19.74 -15.66
CA GLU A 17 10.71 -19.46 -15.04
C GLU A 17 11.44 -18.29 -15.73
N ARG A 18 11.48 -18.25 -17.07
CA ARG A 18 12.05 -17.11 -17.80
C ARG A 18 11.33 -15.79 -17.54
N TRP A 19 10.04 -15.82 -17.23
CA TRP A 19 9.28 -14.62 -16.91
C TRP A 19 9.52 -14.17 -15.45
N LEU A 20 9.79 -15.11 -14.54
CA LEU A 20 10.28 -14.82 -13.17
C LEU A 20 11.65 -14.14 -13.22
N ASP A 21 12.57 -14.65 -14.05
CA ASP A 21 13.92 -14.08 -14.20
C ASP A 21 13.95 -12.68 -14.84
N LEU A 22 12.93 -12.33 -15.62
CA LEU A 22 12.80 -11.02 -16.29
C LEU A 22 12.14 -9.95 -15.40
N GLY A 23 11.85 -10.23 -14.12
CA GLY A 23 11.26 -9.27 -13.19
C GLY A 23 9.82 -8.86 -13.55
N LEU A 24 9.13 -9.63 -14.41
CA LEU A 24 7.72 -9.40 -14.78
C LEU A 24 6.74 -9.82 -13.67
N PHE A 25 7.25 -10.38 -12.58
CA PHE A 25 6.49 -10.71 -11.37
C PHE A 25 6.93 -9.79 -10.23
N ALA A 26 6.03 -8.92 -9.74
CA ALA A 26 6.14 -8.39 -8.39
C ALA A 26 5.81 -9.51 -7.40
N PRO A 27 6.56 -9.69 -6.29
CA PRO A 27 6.45 -10.89 -5.43
C PRO A 27 5.13 -11.07 -4.67
N HIS A 28 4.12 -10.21 -4.88
CA HIS A 28 2.83 -10.30 -4.18
C HIS A 28 1.59 -10.38 -5.07
N ALA A 29 1.72 -10.41 -6.40
CA ALA A 29 0.62 -10.76 -7.29
C ALA A 29 0.96 -12.06 -8.02
N VAL A 30 0.70 -13.20 -7.36
CA VAL A 30 0.70 -14.49 -8.06
C VAL A 30 -0.47 -14.44 -9.03
N ALA A 31 -0.18 -14.06 -10.28
CA ALA A 31 -1.17 -14.09 -11.34
C ALA A 31 -1.77 -15.50 -11.41
N ALA A 32 -3.08 -15.58 -11.54
CA ALA A 32 -3.76 -16.86 -11.44
C ALA A 32 -3.30 -17.76 -12.59
N PRO A 33 -3.07 -19.07 -12.37
CA PRO A 33 -2.56 -19.99 -13.39
C PRO A 33 -3.33 -19.92 -14.71
N LEU A 34 -4.65 -19.71 -14.65
CA LEU A 34 -5.49 -19.56 -15.84
C LEU A 34 -5.19 -18.26 -16.61
N THR A 35 -5.04 -17.13 -15.91
CA THR A 35 -4.72 -15.83 -16.51
C THR A 35 -3.36 -15.89 -17.21
N VAL A 36 -2.36 -16.47 -16.54
CA VAL A 36 -1.00 -16.61 -17.10
C VAL A 36 -1.01 -17.50 -18.34
N ALA A 37 -1.69 -18.65 -18.26
CA ALA A 37 -1.79 -19.56 -19.41
C ALA A 37 -2.50 -18.91 -20.61
N ALA A 38 -3.59 -18.17 -20.36
CA ALA A 38 -4.35 -17.49 -21.40
C ALA A 38 -3.57 -16.31 -22.02
N ALA A 39 -2.92 -15.48 -21.20
CA ALA A 39 -2.09 -14.37 -21.66
C ALA A 39 -0.86 -14.89 -22.44
N GLY A 40 -0.23 -15.98 -21.99
CA GLY A 40 0.85 -16.62 -22.72
C GLY A 40 0.42 -17.25 -24.04
N GLY A 41 -0.81 -17.78 -24.10
CA GLY A 41 -1.42 -18.21 -25.36
C GLY A 41 -1.61 -17.04 -26.33
N LEU A 42 -2.16 -15.92 -25.85
CA LEU A 42 -2.35 -14.70 -26.65
C LEU A 42 -1.02 -14.11 -27.15
N SER A 43 -0.03 -14.00 -26.27
CA SER A 43 1.32 -13.52 -26.63
C SER A 43 1.92 -14.34 -27.77
N ARG A 44 1.84 -15.68 -27.70
CA ARG A 44 2.34 -16.56 -28.76
C ARG A 44 1.56 -16.46 -30.06
N LEU A 45 0.23 -16.28 -30.00
CA LEU A 45 -0.62 -16.23 -31.19
C LEU A 45 -0.55 -14.87 -31.90
N ALA A 46 -0.47 -13.79 -31.15
CA ALA A 46 -0.52 -12.42 -31.68
C ALA A 46 0.86 -11.75 -31.81
N GLY A 47 1.91 -12.36 -31.25
CA GLY A 47 3.25 -11.76 -31.21
C GLY A 47 3.34 -10.54 -30.27
N TRP A 48 2.44 -10.45 -29.30
CA TRP A 48 2.38 -9.34 -28.35
C TRP A 48 3.25 -9.60 -27.13
N ASP A 49 3.76 -8.53 -26.52
CA ASP A 49 4.42 -8.63 -25.22
C ASP A 49 3.42 -9.06 -24.12
N GLY A 50 3.94 -9.39 -22.93
CA GLY A 50 3.13 -9.89 -21.82
C GLY A 50 2.08 -8.89 -21.34
N GLN A 51 2.41 -7.60 -21.33
CA GLN A 51 1.53 -6.54 -20.85
C GLN A 51 0.37 -6.28 -21.83
N ALA A 52 0.67 -6.18 -23.11
CA ALA A 52 -0.32 -6.07 -24.18
C ALA A 52 -1.25 -7.29 -24.21
N SER A 53 -0.71 -8.49 -23.98
CA SER A 53 -1.50 -9.73 -23.91
C SER A 53 -2.45 -9.76 -22.71
N LEU A 54 -2.02 -9.28 -21.54
CA LEU A 54 -2.86 -9.18 -20.35
C LEU A 54 -3.97 -8.14 -20.49
N LEU A 55 -3.66 -6.97 -21.07
CA LEU A 55 -4.66 -5.94 -21.38
C LEU A 55 -5.70 -6.48 -22.36
N ALA A 56 -5.26 -7.11 -23.45
CA ALA A 56 -6.16 -7.70 -24.42
C ALA A 56 -7.02 -8.82 -23.82
N LEU A 57 -6.45 -9.70 -23.00
CA LEU A 57 -7.20 -10.75 -22.29
C LEU A 57 -8.28 -10.14 -21.39
N SER A 58 -7.95 -9.09 -20.64
CA SER A 58 -8.88 -8.40 -19.75
C SER A 58 -10.02 -7.73 -20.52
N SER A 59 -9.72 -7.09 -21.65
CA SER A 59 -10.73 -6.50 -22.54
C SER A 59 -11.65 -7.55 -23.15
N LEU A 60 -11.08 -8.67 -23.64
CA LEU A 60 -11.85 -9.78 -24.20
C LEU A 60 -12.76 -10.43 -23.16
N ALA A 61 -12.24 -10.67 -21.95
CA ALA A 61 -13.01 -11.21 -20.84
C ALA A 61 -14.20 -10.29 -20.50
N TRP A 62 -13.96 -8.98 -20.45
CA TRP A 62 -15.00 -7.99 -20.20
C TRP A 62 -16.09 -7.98 -21.27
N MET A 63 -15.70 -7.91 -22.55
CA MET A 63 -16.64 -7.95 -23.67
C MET A 63 -17.49 -9.23 -23.65
N ALA A 64 -16.85 -10.37 -23.37
CA ALA A 64 -17.50 -11.66 -23.29
C ALA A 64 -18.51 -11.70 -22.12
N ALA A 65 -18.17 -11.13 -20.97
CA ALA A 65 -19.07 -11.00 -19.83
C ALA A 65 -20.30 -10.12 -20.14
N THR A 66 -20.11 -8.98 -20.81
CA THR A 66 -21.21 -8.11 -21.25
C THR A 66 -22.16 -8.85 -22.21
N LEU A 67 -21.60 -9.55 -23.21
CA LEU A 67 -22.39 -10.37 -24.15
C LEU A 67 -23.13 -11.49 -23.42
N ALA A 68 -22.50 -12.07 -22.40
CA ALA A 68 -23.13 -13.09 -21.60
C ALA A 68 -24.32 -12.56 -20.80
N VAL A 69 -24.18 -11.42 -20.13
CA VAL A 69 -25.30 -10.73 -19.44
C VAL A 69 -26.44 -10.44 -20.43
N TYR A 70 -26.14 -9.91 -21.61
CA TYR A 70 -27.15 -9.67 -22.64
C TYR A 70 -27.94 -10.94 -22.99
N SER A 71 -27.24 -12.05 -23.26
CA SER A 71 -27.88 -13.30 -23.66
C SER A 71 -28.80 -13.86 -22.56
N LEU A 72 -28.36 -13.77 -21.30
CA LEU A 72 -29.10 -14.28 -20.15
C LEU A 72 -30.31 -13.40 -19.84
N ALA A 73 -30.16 -12.08 -20.01
CA ALA A 73 -31.23 -11.11 -19.86
C ALA A 73 -32.26 -11.19 -21.00
N ARG A 74 -31.87 -11.65 -22.20
CA ARG A 74 -32.76 -11.69 -23.38
C ARG A 74 -33.99 -12.56 -23.17
N ALA A 75 -33.86 -13.69 -22.49
CA ALA A 75 -34.99 -14.58 -22.23
C ALA A 75 -36.06 -13.96 -21.31
N PRO A 76 -35.72 -13.41 -20.11
CA PRO A 76 -36.72 -12.80 -19.23
C PRO A 76 -37.11 -11.36 -19.58
N LEU A 77 -36.19 -10.54 -20.13
CA LEU A 77 -36.40 -9.10 -20.33
C LEU A 77 -36.72 -8.71 -21.78
N GLY A 78 -36.63 -9.65 -22.73
CA GLY A 78 -36.93 -9.42 -24.14
C GLY A 78 -36.10 -8.26 -24.71
N ARG A 79 -36.77 -7.22 -25.22
CA ARG A 79 -36.11 -6.04 -25.78
C ARG A 79 -35.34 -5.23 -24.75
N SER A 80 -35.66 -5.28 -23.45
CA SER A 80 -34.94 -4.50 -22.43
C SER A 80 -33.60 -5.12 -22.02
N ALA A 81 -33.24 -6.30 -22.56
CA ALA A 81 -31.97 -6.95 -22.26
C ALA A 81 -30.73 -6.11 -22.64
N TRP A 82 -30.84 -5.23 -23.65
CA TRP A 82 -29.75 -4.32 -23.99
C TRP A 82 -29.46 -3.30 -22.88
N GLN A 83 -30.47 -2.92 -22.08
CA GLN A 83 -30.28 -2.00 -20.95
C GLN A 83 -29.47 -2.68 -19.84
N ALA A 84 -29.77 -3.94 -19.53
CA ALA A 84 -29.00 -4.72 -18.56
C ALA A 84 -27.55 -4.94 -19.02
N ALA A 85 -27.34 -5.20 -20.32
CA ALA A 85 -26.01 -5.33 -20.91
C ALA A 85 -25.25 -3.99 -20.91
N ALA A 86 -25.90 -2.88 -21.24
CA ALA A 86 -25.30 -1.56 -21.19
C ALA A 86 -24.91 -1.20 -19.74
N VAL A 87 -25.80 -1.41 -18.78
CA VAL A 87 -25.50 -1.21 -17.35
C VAL A 87 -24.32 -2.09 -16.92
N ALA A 88 -24.27 -3.36 -17.31
CA ALA A 88 -23.12 -4.22 -17.03
C ALA A 88 -21.82 -3.71 -17.67
N ALA A 89 -21.88 -3.20 -18.90
CA ALA A 89 -20.73 -2.62 -19.62
C ALA A 89 -20.22 -1.32 -18.98
N PHE A 90 -21.11 -0.53 -18.36
CA PHE A 90 -20.82 0.79 -17.76
C PHE A 90 -20.72 0.80 -16.22
N LEU A 91 -21.07 -0.31 -15.56
CA LEU A 91 -20.81 -0.54 -14.13
C LEU A 91 -19.32 -0.49 -13.70
N PRO A 92 -18.27 -0.51 -14.56
CA PRO A 92 -16.91 -0.65 -14.08
C PRO A 92 -16.09 0.65 -14.18
N THR A 93 -16.59 1.82 -13.80
CA THR A 93 -15.64 2.90 -13.46
C THR A 93 -14.73 2.45 -12.30
N TRP A 94 -15.22 1.59 -11.41
CA TRP A 94 -14.43 0.97 -10.35
C TRP A 94 -13.61 -0.25 -10.83
N SER A 95 -14.17 -1.15 -11.64
CA SER A 95 -13.48 -2.39 -12.05
C SER A 95 -12.44 -2.17 -13.15
N VAL A 96 -12.67 -1.24 -14.10
CA VAL A 96 -11.62 -0.79 -15.03
C VAL A 96 -10.53 -0.03 -14.28
N ALA A 97 -10.87 0.74 -13.24
CA ALA A 97 -9.86 1.32 -12.34
C ALA A 97 -9.07 0.26 -11.57
N VAL A 98 -9.67 -0.88 -11.22
CA VAL A 98 -8.95 -2.04 -10.61
C VAL A 98 -8.04 -2.73 -11.64
N GLY A 99 -8.48 -2.88 -12.89
CA GLY A 99 -7.64 -3.40 -13.99
C GLY A 99 -6.47 -2.48 -14.34
N LEU A 100 -6.71 -1.17 -14.39
CA LEU A 100 -5.67 -0.14 -14.61
C LEU A 100 -4.70 -0.03 -13.42
N ARG A 101 -5.08 -0.49 -12.22
CA ARG A 101 -4.22 -0.58 -11.04
C ARG A 101 -3.39 -1.88 -11.00
N GLY A 102 -3.32 -2.64 -12.09
CA GLY A 102 -2.41 -3.78 -12.22
C GLY A 102 -2.91 -5.10 -11.66
N GLU A 103 -4.24 -5.31 -11.52
CA GLU A 103 -4.82 -6.58 -11.05
C GLU A 103 -5.67 -7.29 -12.14
N PRO A 104 -5.08 -7.73 -13.26
CA PRO A 104 -5.81 -8.34 -14.39
C PRO A 104 -6.57 -9.61 -14.00
N ASP A 105 -6.10 -10.36 -12.99
CA ASP A 105 -6.75 -11.58 -12.53
C ASP A 105 -8.17 -11.36 -12.00
N ARG A 106 -8.42 -10.21 -11.36
CA ARG A 106 -9.76 -9.89 -10.84
C ARG A 106 -10.75 -9.71 -11.97
N LEU A 107 -10.35 -9.05 -13.05
CA LEU A 107 -11.23 -8.86 -14.20
C LEU A 107 -11.58 -10.19 -14.88
N VAL A 108 -10.59 -11.07 -15.06
CA VAL A 108 -10.82 -12.42 -15.59
C VAL A 108 -11.76 -13.22 -14.67
N PHE A 109 -11.55 -13.15 -13.35
CA PHE A 109 -12.42 -13.80 -12.38
C PHE A 109 -13.87 -13.30 -12.46
N TRP A 110 -14.10 -11.99 -12.51
CA TRP A 110 -15.45 -11.42 -12.59
C TRP A 110 -16.16 -11.71 -13.92
N ALA A 111 -15.39 -11.91 -14.99
CA ALA A 111 -15.93 -12.28 -16.29
C ALA A 111 -16.35 -13.75 -16.38
N LEU A 112 -15.76 -14.64 -15.58
CA LEU A 112 -16.03 -16.08 -15.63
C LEU A 112 -17.49 -16.43 -15.29
N PRO A 113 -18.11 -16.00 -14.18
CA PRO A 113 -19.47 -16.38 -13.83
C PRO A 113 -20.51 -16.21 -14.96
N PRO A 114 -20.67 -15.03 -15.59
CA PRO A 114 -21.66 -14.88 -16.67
C PRO A 114 -21.34 -15.77 -17.88
N LEU A 115 -20.06 -15.98 -18.21
CA LEU A 115 -19.66 -16.91 -19.27
C LEU A 115 -20.01 -18.36 -18.95
N LEU A 116 -19.87 -18.77 -17.68
CA LEU A 116 -20.25 -20.10 -17.24
C LEU A 116 -21.76 -20.32 -17.33
N VAL A 117 -22.55 -19.31 -16.95
CA VAL A 117 -24.01 -19.40 -17.07
C VAL A 117 -24.44 -19.48 -18.54
N LEU A 118 -23.80 -18.70 -19.43
CA LEU A 118 -24.03 -18.79 -20.87
C LEU A 118 -23.65 -20.16 -21.43
N ALA A 119 -22.50 -20.71 -21.01
CA ALA A 119 -22.09 -22.05 -21.41
C ALA A 119 -23.12 -23.09 -20.96
N VAL A 120 -23.53 -23.08 -19.68
CA VAL A 120 -24.56 -23.97 -19.14
C VAL A 120 -25.88 -23.83 -19.91
N ASP A 121 -26.29 -22.61 -20.24
CA ASP A 121 -27.49 -22.34 -21.04
C ASP A 121 -27.39 -22.95 -22.46
N ALA A 122 -26.27 -22.72 -23.14
CA ALA A 122 -26.00 -23.29 -24.46
C ALA A 122 -25.98 -24.83 -24.41
N PHE A 123 -25.52 -25.43 -23.32
CA PHE A 123 -25.51 -26.87 -23.11
C PHE A 123 -26.88 -27.47 -22.73
N ARG A 124 -27.89 -26.66 -22.35
CA ARG A 124 -29.23 -27.18 -22.02
C ARG A 124 -29.86 -28.01 -23.13
N ARG A 125 -29.56 -27.69 -24.39
CA ARG A 125 -30.10 -28.40 -25.57
C ARG A 125 -29.23 -29.59 -26.01
N LYS A 126 -28.09 -29.84 -25.35
CA LYS A 126 -27.13 -30.90 -25.69
C LYS A 126 -27.39 -32.17 -24.87
N PRO A 127 -26.84 -33.34 -25.27
CA PRO A 127 -26.91 -34.58 -24.49
C PRO A 127 -26.45 -34.42 -23.03
N THR A 128 -27.01 -35.20 -22.11
CA THR A 128 -26.76 -35.14 -20.66
C THR A 128 -25.29 -35.26 -20.27
N TRP A 129 -24.50 -36.06 -20.99
CA TRP A 129 -23.07 -36.22 -20.70
C TRP A 129 -22.27 -34.93 -20.93
N LEU A 130 -22.58 -34.16 -21.98
CA LEU A 130 -21.95 -32.85 -22.24
C LEU A 130 -22.30 -31.82 -21.16
N ARG A 131 -23.52 -31.88 -20.61
CA ARG A 131 -23.95 -31.01 -19.51
C ARG A 131 -23.21 -31.35 -18.22
N ALA A 132 -23.05 -32.64 -17.94
CA ALA A 132 -22.37 -33.14 -16.75
C ALA A 132 -20.87 -32.78 -16.73
N SER A 133 -20.22 -32.61 -17.90
CA SER A 133 -18.82 -32.22 -18.00
C SER A 133 -18.57 -30.70 -17.96
N ALA A 134 -19.54 -29.89 -18.41
CA ALA A 134 -19.37 -28.44 -18.49
C ALA A 134 -19.31 -27.77 -17.10
N ILE A 135 -20.11 -28.24 -16.14
CA ILE A 135 -20.19 -27.66 -14.78
C ILE A 135 -18.90 -27.91 -13.97
N PRO A 136 -18.31 -29.12 -13.94
CA PRO A 136 -17.02 -29.34 -13.27
C PRO A 136 -15.90 -28.52 -13.91
N LEU A 137 -15.84 -28.43 -15.25
CA LEU A 137 -14.83 -27.64 -15.95
C LEU A 137 -14.93 -26.15 -15.60
N ALA A 138 -16.16 -25.66 -15.46
CA ALA A 138 -16.48 -24.31 -15.04
C ALA A 138 -15.99 -24.00 -13.61
N VAL A 139 -16.26 -24.91 -12.67
CA VAL A 139 -15.79 -24.78 -11.28
C VAL A 139 -14.28 -24.84 -11.22
N VAL A 140 -13.65 -25.75 -11.97
CA VAL A 140 -12.18 -25.84 -12.06
C VAL A 140 -11.59 -24.55 -12.61
N ALA A 141 -12.16 -23.96 -13.66
CA ALA A 141 -11.70 -22.68 -14.20
C ALA A 141 -11.82 -21.55 -13.18
N LEU A 142 -12.90 -21.52 -12.39
CA LEU A 142 -13.12 -20.50 -11.35
C LEU A 142 -12.12 -20.63 -10.19
N VAL A 143 -11.82 -21.87 -9.77
CA VAL A 143 -10.81 -22.16 -8.75
C VAL A 143 -9.39 -21.82 -9.25
N LEU A 144 -9.07 -22.16 -10.50
CA LEU A 144 -7.77 -21.85 -11.11
C LEU A 144 -7.58 -20.36 -11.42
N ALA A 145 -8.67 -19.57 -11.45
CA ALA A 145 -8.62 -18.13 -11.64
C ALA A 145 -8.32 -17.35 -10.35
N ARG A 146 -8.33 -17.99 -9.16
CA ARG A 146 -7.89 -17.33 -7.91
C ARG A 146 -7.51 -18.32 -6.79
N PRO A 147 -6.26 -18.77 -6.70
CA PRO A 147 -5.82 -19.56 -5.55
C PRO A 147 -5.59 -18.66 -4.31
N GLY A 148 -6.50 -18.63 -3.34
CA GLY A 148 -6.27 -17.87 -2.10
C GLY A 148 -7.44 -17.75 -1.10
N ARG A 149 -7.12 -17.33 0.14
CA ARG A 149 -7.98 -17.26 1.35
C ARG A 149 -9.21 -16.32 1.31
N TRP A 150 -9.50 -15.63 0.20
CA TRP A 150 -10.66 -14.73 0.07
C TRP A 150 -11.95 -15.44 -0.32
N ILE A 151 -12.04 -16.73 0.02
CA ILE A 151 -13.10 -17.65 -0.38
C ILE A 151 -14.47 -17.12 0.01
N LEU A 152 -14.64 -16.38 1.12
CA LEU A 152 -15.98 -16.05 1.60
C LEU A 152 -16.72 -15.04 0.70
N PHE A 153 -16.12 -13.90 0.36
CA PHE A 153 -16.78 -12.87 -0.46
C PHE A 153 -16.92 -13.32 -1.92
N ASP A 154 -15.90 -13.99 -2.44
CA ASP A 154 -15.91 -14.53 -3.80
C ASP A 154 -16.84 -15.74 -3.92
N ALA A 155 -16.96 -16.58 -2.88
CA ALA A 155 -17.95 -17.66 -2.86
C ALA A 155 -19.38 -17.12 -2.67
N LEU A 156 -19.58 -16.03 -1.93
CA LEU A 156 -20.89 -15.37 -1.85
C LEU A 156 -21.28 -14.75 -3.20
N ALA A 157 -20.35 -14.12 -3.91
CA ALA A 157 -20.57 -13.62 -5.27
C ALA A 157 -20.85 -14.77 -6.25
N ALA A 158 -20.06 -15.84 -6.21
CA ALA A 158 -20.27 -17.03 -7.03
C ALA A 158 -21.60 -17.74 -6.69
N ALA A 159 -21.97 -17.82 -5.41
CA ALA A 159 -23.24 -18.37 -4.95
C ALA A 159 -24.43 -17.49 -5.38
N GLY A 160 -24.28 -16.16 -5.33
CA GLY A 160 -25.26 -15.22 -5.84
C GLY A 160 -25.49 -15.40 -7.35
N TRP A 161 -24.41 -15.50 -8.12
CA TRP A 161 -24.50 -15.78 -9.56
C TRP A 161 -25.05 -17.17 -9.87
N ALA A 162 -24.69 -18.19 -9.10
CA ALA A 162 -25.26 -19.53 -9.22
C ALA A 162 -26.77 -19.53 -8.91
N ALA A 163 -27.21 -18.80 -7.89
CA ALA A 163 -28.63 -18.65 -7.55
C ALA A 163 -29.40 -17.91 -8.66
N VAL A 164 -28.84 -16.85 -9.22
CA VAL A 164 -29.42 -16.10 -10.35
C VAL A 164 -29.50 -16.97 -11.60
N ALA A 165 -28.42 -17.65 -11.96
CA ALA A 165 -28.39 -18.62 -13.06
C ALA A 165 -29.49 -19.67 -12.89
N TRP A 166 -29.63 -20.19 -11.68
CA TRP A 166 -30.54 -21.28 -11.39
C TRP A 166 -32.01 -20.86 -11.35
N LEU A 167 -32.32 -19.64 -10.87
CA LEU A 167 -33.65 -19.03 -10.97
C LEU A 167 -34.08 -18.79 -12.43
N ILE A 168 -33.13 -18.56 -13.33
CA ILE A 168 -33.37 -18.39 -14.77
C ILE A 168 -33.51 -19.76 -15.48
N VAL A 169 -33.04 -20.87 -14.89
CA VAL A 169 -32.88 -22.14 -15.60
C VAL A 169 -34.12 -23.04 -15.70
N SER A 170 -35.01 -23.10 -14.71
CA SER A 170 -36.23 -23.91 -14.85
C SER A 170 -37.26 -23.68 -13.73
N PRO A 171 -38.51 -23.28 -14.04
CA PRO A 171 -39.60 -23.27 -13.07
C PRO A 171 -40.04 -24.68 -12.60
N SER A 172 -39.69 -25.74 -13.34
CA SER A 172 -40.29 -27.08 -13.21
C SER A 172 -39.57 -28.05 -12.27
N THR A 173 -38.39 -27.71 -11.75
CA THR A 173 -37.55 -28.63 -10.95
C THR A 173 -37.32 -28.13 -9.52
N ARG A 174 -38.39 -27.80 -8.79
CA ARG A 174 -38.34 -27.31 -7.39
C ARG A 174 -38.11 -28.39 -6.32
N ARG A 175 -38.16 -29.68 -6.64
CA ARG A 175 -37.95 -30.78 -5.66
C ARG A 175 -36.49 -31.21 -5.56
N ASP A 176 -35.82 -31.46 -6.68
CA ASP A 176 -34.38 -31.82 -6.69
C ASP A 176 -33.48 -30.66 -6.23
N ALA A 177 -34.03 -29.46 -6.31
CA ALA A 177 -33.53 -28.20 -5.79
C ALA A 177 -33.08 -28.20 -4.32
N ARG A 178 -33.83 -28.88 -3.45
CA ARG A 178 -33.54 -28.89 -2.01
C ARG A 178 -32.36 -29.80 -1.66
N LEU A 179 -32.18 -30.89 -2.41
CA LEU A 179 -31.10 -31.85 -2.20
C LEU A 179 -29.76 -31.32 -2.68
N ALA A 180 -29.73 -30.62 -3.82
CA ALA A 180 -28.51 -29.98 -4.31
C ALA A 180 -28.05 -28.80 -3.44
N ALA A 181 -28.98 -27.97 -2.96
CA ALA A 181 -28.68 -26.88 -2.03
C ALA A 181 -28.17 -27.39 -0.67
N ALA A 182 -28.72 -28.50 -0.16
CA ALA A 182 -28.23 -29.16 1.04
C ALA A 182 -26.81 -29.74 0.84
N GLY A 183 -26.52 -30.32 -0.33
CA GLY A 183 -25.18 -30.83 -0.68
C GLY A 183 -24.13 -29.72 -0.78
N LEU A 184 -24.46 -28.60 -1.42
CA LEU A 184 -23.56 -27.44 -1.54
C LEU A 184 -23.32 -26.75 -0.19
N GLY A 185 -24.37 -26.66 0.65
CA GLY A 185 -24.26 -26.18 2.03
C GLY A 185 -23.37 -27.07 2.89
N ALA A 186 -23.43 -28.40 2.71
CA ALA A 186 -22.58 -29.34 3.43
C ALA A 186 -21.10 -29.26 3.00
N ILE A 187 -20.82 -29.06 1.71
CA ILE A 187 -19.44 -28.88 1.20
C ILE A 187 -18.84 -27.56 1.72
N LEU A 188 -19.62 -26.48 1.73
CA LEU A 188 -19.20 -25.19 2.29
C LEU A 188 -18.98 -25.28 3.81
N ALA A 189 -19.87 -25.95 4.55
CA ALA A 189 -19.70 -26.17 5.98
C ALA A 189 -18.45 -27.02 6.29
N GLY A 190 -18.17 -28.06 5.48
CA GLY A 190 -16.97 -28.89 5.61
C GLY A 190 -15.67 -28.12 5.34
N ALA A 191 -15.66 -27.23 4.35
CA ALA A 191 -14.51 -26.38 4.05
C ALA A 191 -14.24 -25.34 5.16
N ILE A 192 -15.30 -24.79 5.78
CA ILE A 192 -15.21 -23.84 6.89
C ILE A 192 -14.74 -24.52 8.18
N LEU A 193 -15.24 -25.72 8.47
CA LEU A 193 -14.89 -26.47 9.67
C LEU A 193 -13.53 -27.18 9.56
N GLY A 194 -13.10 -27.58 8.36
CA GLY A 194 -11.82 -28.26 8.12
C GLY A 194 -10.58 -27.35 8.17
N SER A 195 -10.75 -26.03 8.09
CA SER A 195 -9.63 -25.07 8.18
C SER A 195 -9.19 -24.73 9.62
N GLY A 196 -9.82 -25.32 10.63
CA GLY A 196 -9.58 -25.02 12.05
C GLY A 196 -8.68 -26.03 12.77
N ALA A 197 -7.44 -26.27 12.33
CA ALA A 197 -6.43 -26.96 13.15
C ALA A 197 -5.01 -26.82 12.57
N GLN A 198 -4.44 -25.62 12.58
CA GLN A 198 -2.98 -25.45 12.55
C GLN A 198 -2.65 -24.18 13.34
N GLN A 199 -2.16 -24.36 14.57
CA GLN A 199 -1.60 -23.29 15.38
C GLN A 199 -0.40 -22.68 14.63
N PRO A 200 -0.38 -21.36 14.37
CA PRO A 200 0.79 -20.72 13.81
C PRO A 200 1.87 -20.61 14.88
N SER A 201 3.09 -21.02 14.54
CA SER A 201 4.30 -20.81 15.32
C SER A 201 4.53 -19.31 15.57
N THR A 202 5.04 -18.99 16.75
CA THR A 202 5.33 -17.64 17.27
C THR A 202 6.28 -16.78 16.42
N GLN A 203 6.82 -17.31 15.32
CA GLN A 203 7.76 -16.62 14.42
C GLN A 203 7.10 -15.84 13.27
N ASP A 204 5.79 -15.96 13.07
CA ASP A 204 5.07 -15.42 11.89
C ASP A 204 4.19 -14.18 12.19
N ARG A 205 4.50 -13.42 13.25
CA ARG A 205 3.70 -12.25 13.68
C ARG A 205 3.79 -11.00 12.78
N ALA A 206 4.31 -11.12 11.55
CA ALA A 206 4.28 -10.05 10.57
C ALA A 206 3.03 -10.13 9.64
N ARG A 207 1.94 -9.53 10.13
CA ARG A 207 0.77 -8.98 9.38
C ARG A 207 -0.30 -9.95 8.83
N PRO A 208 -1.54 -9.44 8.66
CA PRO A 208 -1.89 -8.91 7.35
C PRO A 208 -2.45 -7.47 7.37
N PHE A 209 -2.27 -6.82 6.23
CA PHE A 209 -2.72 -5.48 5.86
C PHE A 209 -4.24 -5.42 5.63
N GLU A 210 -4.88 -4.39 6.16
CA GLU A 210 -6.15 -3.89 5.64
C GLU A 210 -6.10 -2.36 5.65
N ARG A 211 -6.42 -1.75 4.49
CA ARG A 211 -6.51 -0.29 4.33
C ARG A 211 -7.77 0.20 5.05
N LEU A 212 -7.58 1.07 6.03
CA LEU A 212 -8.55 2.10 6.36
C LEU A 212 -7.82 3.44 6.45
N ALA A 213 -8.01 4.25 5.41
CA ALA A 213 -7.80 5.68 5.51
C ALA A 213 -8.90 6.24 6.41
N LEU A 214 -8.58 6.39 7.69
CA LEU A 214 -9.30 7.30 8.57
C LEU A 214 -8.33 8.43 8.87
N SER A 215 -8.75 9.64 8.54
CA SER A 215 -8.13 10.88 8.97
C SER A 215 -8.24 10.95 10.50
N LEU A 216 -7.35 10.24 11.19
CA LEU A 216 -7.13 10.48 12.61
C LEU A 216 -6.63 11.92 12.70
N GLU A 217 -7.29 12.74 13.50
CA GLU A 217 -6.82 14.09 13.84
C GLU A 217 -5.52 13.94 14.65
N LEU A 218 -4.43 13.69 13.95
CA LEU A 218 -3.10 13.82 14.52
C LEU A 218 -3.00 15.23 15.12
N SER A 219 -2.42 15.31 16.31
CA SER A 219 -2.03 16.59 16.90
C SER A 219 -1.32 17.42 15.82
N PRO A 220 -1.54 18.74 15.74
CA PRO A 220 -0.90 19.58 14.72
C PRO A 220 0.61 19.32 14.60
N LEU A 221 1.26 19.08 15.75
CA LEU A 221 2.67 18.71 15.83
C LEU A 221 3.00 17.37 15.13
N ARG A 222 2.21 16.30 15.36
CA ARG A 222 2.42 15.01 14.66
C ARG A 222 2.15 15.10 13.17
N ARG A 223 1.22 15.96 12.74
CA ARG A 223 1.04 16.27 11.30
C ARG A 223 2.28 16.92 10.72
N SER A 224 2.80 17.97 11.36
CA SER A 224 4.03 18.62 10.90
C SER A 224 5.25 17.69 10.96
N ALA A 225 5.34 16.81 11.96
CA ALA A 225 6.39 15.79 12.04
C ALA A 225 6.28 14.78 10.90
N ARG A 226 5.06 14.38 10.53
CA ARG A 226 4.81 13.52 9.38
C ARG A 226 5.22 14.21 8.07
N ASP A 227 4.83 15.46 7.88
CA ASP A 227 5.25 16.24 6.71
C ASP A 227 6.78 16.36 6.64
N LEU A 228 7.45 16.51 7.78
CA LEU A 228 8.91 16.49 7.88
C LEU A 228 9.49 15.10 7.50
N ILE A 229 8.92 14.00 8.01
CA ILE A 229 9.35 12.63 7.69
C ILE A 229 9.20 12.34 6.19
N ASP A 230 8.06 12.74 5.61
CA ASP A 230 7.72 12.52 4.20
C ASP A 230 8.48 13.46 3.25
N SER A 231 8.96 14.61 3.76
CA SER A 231 9.80 15.57 3.03
C SER A 231 11.15 14.97 2.62
N PRO A 232 11.75 15.35 1.47
CA PRO A 232 13.10 14.91 1.09
C PRO A 232 14.22 15.55 1.93
N PHE A 233 13.92 16.54 2.76
CA PHE A 233 14.89 17.29 3.58
C PHE A 233 14.92 16.79 5.03
N HIS A 234 15.90 17.26 5.82
CA HIS A 234 16.00 17.02 7.28
C HIS A 234 16.06 15.53 7.67
N PRO A 235 17.07 14.77 7.17
CA PRO A 235 17.19 13.35 7.47
C PRO A 235 17.36 13.10 8.97
N GLU A 236 18.22 13.86 9.65
CA GLU A 236 18.50 13.70 11.08
C GLU A 236 17.24 13.94 11.93
N GLU A 237 16.55 15.05 11.70
CA GLU A 237 15.35 15.41 12.46
C GLU A 237 14.23 14.40 12.19
N SER A 238 14.13 13.90 10.96
CA SER A 238 13.17 12.85 10.63
C SER A 238 13.46 11.54 11.34
N LEU A 239 14.74 11.17 11.48
CA LEU A 239 15.14 10.00 12.27
C LEU A 239 14.82 10.18 13.75
N LEU A 240 15.00 11.38 14.30
CA LEU A 240 14.59 11.70 15.66
C LEU A 240 13.06 11.56 15.81
N TRP A 241 12.27 12.08 14.88
CA TRP A 241 10.81 11.92 14.93
C TRP A 241 10.38 10.47 14.80
N LEU A 242 10.99 9.70 13.92
CA LEU A 242 10.69 8.28 13.79
C LEU A 242 10.99 7.52 15.10
N ARG A 243 12.10 7.84 15.79
CA ARG A 243 12.42 7.30 17.12
C ARG A 243 11.42 7.74 18.19
N ALA A 244 11.06 9.04 18.20
CA ALA A 244 10.10 9.60 19.14
C ALA A 244 8.71 8.98 18.98
N LEU A 245 8.29 8.73 17.74
CA LEU A 245 7.05 8.04 17.41
C LEU A 245 7.09 6.54 17.73
N GLY A 246 8.26 5.99 18.10
CA GLY A 246 8.42 4.57 18.39
C GLY A 246 8.43 3.68 17.15
N SER A 247 8.92 4.19 16.02
CA SER A 247 9.18 3.35 14.86
C SER A 247 10.45 2.53 15.11
N ASP A 248 10.35 1.21 14.97
CA ASP A 248 11.45 0.26 15.08
C ASP A 248 12.22 0.14 13.76
N ALA A 249 11.51 0.24 12.65
CA ALA A 249 12.07 0.19 11.32
C ALA A 249 11.35 1.13 10.33
N VAL A 250 12.08 1.55 9.30
CA VAL A 250 11.55 2.29 8.16
C VAL A 250 11.93 1.61 6.87
N THR A 251 10.95 1.40 6.01
CA THR A 251 11.11 0.98 4.62
C THR A 251 11.07 2.19 3.72
N ALA A 252 12.07 2.38 2.86
CA ALA A 252 12.08 3.44 1.87
C ALA A 252 12.33 2.90 0.46
N ASP A 253 11.55 3.38 -0.51
CA ASP A 253 11.46 2.84 -1.87
C ASP A 253 12.57 3.30 -2.84
N ARG A 254 13.57 4.06 -2.37
CA ARG A 254 14.77 4.46 -3.14
C ARG A 254 15.75 5.30 -2.32
N TYR A 255 16.99 5.36 -2.82
CA TYR A 255 18.27 5.86 -2.26
C TYR A 255 18.37 7.31 -1.71
N GLY A 256 17.33 7.90 -1.13
CA GLY A 256 17.31 9.36 -0.88
C GLY A 256 17.81 9.82 0.49
N LYS A 257 16.94 9.68 1.50
CA LYS A 257 17.02 10.52 2.70
C LYS A 257 17.87 9.91 3.81
N PHE A 258 17.64 8.64 4.14
CA PHE A 258 18.25 8.00 5.32
C PHE A 258 19.55 7.24 5.02
N HIS A 259 19.92 7.07 3.75
CA HIS A 259 21.07 6.25 3.35
C HIS A 259 22.43 6.79 3.78
N ARG A 260 22.54 8.09 4.07
CA ARG A 260 23.77 8.66 4.63
C ARG A 260 23.93 8.34 6.12
N GLU A 261 22.80 8.16 6.81
CA GLU A 261 22.74 8.07 8.27
C GLU A 261 22.54 6.64 8.79
N LEU A 262 21.99 5.74 7.96
CA LEU A 262 21.62 4.39 8.38
C LEU A 262 22.04 3.35 7.35
N ASP A 263 22.53 2.23 7.86
CA ASP A 263 22.83 1.05 7.06
C ASP A 263 21.55 0.35 6.61
N CYS A 264 21.48 0.04 5.32
CA CYS A 264 20.41 -0.77 4.76
C CYS A 264 20.62 -2.23 5.16
N LEU A 265 19.74 -2.76 6.01
CA LEU A 265 19.87 -4.12 6.55
C LEU A 265 19.38 -5.20 5.59
N THR A 266 18.36 -4.89 4.80
CA THR A 266 17.89 -5.78 3.73
C THR A 266 17.33 -4.98 2.58
N THR A 267 17.66 -5.42 1.37
CA THR A 267 17.06 -5.00 0.12
C THR A 267 16.00 -6.02 -0.26
N ARG A 268 14.72 -5.64 -0.15
CA ARG A 268 13.62 -6.36 -0.79
C ARG A 268 13.02 -5.42 -1.82
N ASP A 269 12.95 -5.85 -3.08
CA ASP A 269 12.21 -5.14 -4.13
C ASP A 269 12.65 -3.67 -4.32
N GLU A 270 13.96 -3.41 -4.33
CA GLU A 270 14.55 -2.04 -4.38
C GLU A 270 14.25 -1.16 -3.15
N GLN A 271 13.57 -1.69 -2.12
CA GLN A 271 13.34 -1.00 -0.85
C GLN A 271 14.42 -1.36 0.16
N CYS A 272 14.95 -0.34 0.85
CA CYS A 272 15.85 -0.53 1.97
C CYS A 272 15.10 -0.49 3.30
N VAL A 273 15.33 -1.50 4.14
CA VAL A 273 14.86 -1.52 5.52
C VAL A 273 15.96 -0.98 6.42
N PHE A 274 15.68 0.13 7.09
CA PHE A 274 16.53 0.71 8.12
C PHE A 274 15.95 0.38 9.49
N VAL A 275 16.76 -0.11 10.42
CA VAL A 275 16.36 -0.29 11.83
C VAL A 275 16.83 0.93 12.61
N LEU A 276 15.91 1.56 13.34
CA LEU A 276 16.15 2.84 14.00
C LEU A 276 16.71 2.71 15.41
N SER A 277 16.37 1.62 16.10
CA SER A 277 16.89 1.05 17.36
C SER A 277 15.85 0.06 17.93
N ALA A 278 16.11 -0.49 19.13
CA ALA A 278 15.31 -1.51 19.82
C ALA A 278 13.77 -1.32 19.68
N PRO A 279 13.01 -2.43 19.59
CA PRO A 279 11.57 -2.37 19.38
C PRO A 279 10.90 -1.49 20.44
N ALA A 280 10.24 -0.43 19.99
CA ALA A 280 9.40 0.36 20.87
C ALA A 280 8.14 -0.46 21.17
N GLY A 281 7.91 -0.77 22.44
CA GLY A 281 6.63 -1.32 22.87
C GLY A 281 5.49 -0.37 22.54
N GLU A 282 4.31 -0.93 22.26
CA GLU A 282 3.08 -0.14 22.18
C GLU A 282 2.77 0.55 23.53
N ALA A 283 3.27 0.00 24.64
CA ALA A 283 3.27 0.64 25.96
C ALA A 283 4.60 0.31 26.68
N VAL A 284 5.15 1.31 27.38
CA VAL A 284 6.44 1.21 28.08
C VAL A 284 6.39 1.88 29.44
N VAL A 285 7.18 1.37 30.39
CA VAL A 285 7.38 2.02 31.69
C VAL A 285 8.43 3.13 31.57
N VAL A 286 8.10 4.32 32.04
CA VAL A 286 8.96 5.51 31.97
C VAL A 286 8.98 6.23 33.32
N SER A 287 9.94 7.13 33.49
CA SER A 287 10.16 7.86 34.75
C SER A 287 9.17 9.02 34.92
N ARG A 288 8.50 9.12 36.08
CA ARG A 288 7.65 10.27 36.46
C ARG A 288 8.44 11.57 36.55
N PRO A 289 9.56 11.67 37.31
CA PRO A 289 10.36 12.91 37.33
C PRO A 289 10.84 13.33 35.93
N GLY A 290 11.16 12.35 35.08
CA GLY A 290 11.50 12.62 33.68
C GLY A 290 10.35 13.27 32.92
N PHE A 291 9.13 12.73 33.06
CA PHE A 291 7.92 13.26 32.43
C PHE A 291 7.62 14.69 32.88
N GLU A 292 7.66 14.95 34.20
CA GLU A 292 7.43 16.28 34.79
C GLU A 292 8.47 17.32 34.32
N GLY A 293 9.69 16.87 34.02
CA GLY A 293 10.76 17.71 33.48
C GLY A 293 10.65 18.01 31.98
N LEU A 294 9.77 17.32 31.24
CA LEU A 294 9.63 17.54 29.81
C LEU A 294 8.91 18.86 29.52
N ARG A 295 9.44 19.58 28.52
CA ARG A 295 8.79 20.76 27.97
C ARG A 295 8.07 20.40 26.67
N PRO A 296 6.92 21.03 26.36
CA PRO A 296 6.24 20.84 25.08
C PRO A 296 7.18 21.05 23.89
N VAL A 297 7.15 20.18 22.90
CA VAL A 297 7.94 20.33 21.67
C VAL A 297 7.33 21.47 20.85
N ARG A 298 8.12 22.49 20.49
CA ARG A 298 7.59 23.71 19.84
C ARG A 298 7.23 23.50 18.37
N GLY A 299 7.84 22.51 17.74
CA GLY A 299 7.68 22.23 16.32
C GLY A 299 8.54 21.06 15.86
N PRO A 300 8.44 20.66 14.59
CA PRO A 300 9.15 19.51 14.05
C PRO A 300 10.69 19.69 14.03
N LEU A 301 11.19 20.93 14.12
CA LEU A 301 12.63 21.22 14.13
C LEU A 301 13.18 21.54 15.54
N ASP A 302 12.41 21.31 16.60
CA ASP A 302 12.85 21.52 17.99
C ASP A 302 13.67 20.32 18.51
N VAL A 303 14.85 20.15 17.91
CA VAL A 303 15.75 19.00 18.10
C VAL A 303 16.07 18.76 19.58
N GLU A 304 16.45 19.81 20.32
CA GLU A 304 16.87 19.71 21.72
C GLU A 304 15.76 19.14 22.63
N ARG A 305 14.50 19.48 22.38
CA ARG A 305 13.37 18.93 23.16
C ARG A 305 12.99 17.53 22.71
N LEU A 306 13.11 17.26 21.41
CA LEU A 306 12.83 15.96 20.84
C LEU A 306 13.82 14.91 21.32
N GLU A 307 15.11 15.24 21.41
CA GLU A 307 16.14 14.36 21.97
C GLU A 307 15.88 14.03 23.44
N ARG A 308 15.53 15.05 24.25
CA ARG A 308 15.14 14.84 25.65
C ARG A 308 13.92 13.94 25.79
N TYR A 309 12.93 14.14 24.91
CA TYR A 309 11.76 13.27 24.84
C TYR A 309 12.14 11.83 24.51
N ILE A 310 12.98 11.60 23.48
CA ILE A 310 13.43 10.27 23.08
C ILE A 310 14.20 9.59 24.21
N ALA A 311 15.09 10.31 24.89
CA ALA A 311 15.85 9.79 26.02
C ALA A 311 14.96 9.35 27.19
N TRP A 312 13.89 10.09 27.46
CA TRP A 312 12.88 9.71 28.46
C TRP A 312 12.04 8.52 28.02
N ALA A 313 11.54 8.54 26.78
CA ALA A 313 10.60 7.55 26.27
C ALA A 313 11.27 6.21 25.92
N GLY A 314 12.56 6.19 25.58
CA GLY A 314 13.30 5.06 25.00
C GLY A 314 13.60 3.87 25.94
N ARG A 315 12.87 3.70 27.04
CA ARG A 315 13.10 2.58 27.97
C ARG A 315 12.42 1.29 27.47
N PRO A 316 13.13 0.14 27.49
CA PRO A 316 12.69 -1.09 26.82
C PRO A 316 11.76 -1.98 27.67
N GLU A 317 11.24 -1.52 28.80
CA GLU A 317 10.35 -2.34 29.63
C GLU A 317 8.98 -2.48 28.94
N LEU A 318 8.91 -3.52 28.10
CA LEU A 318 7.73 -3.93 27.35
C LEU A 318 6.65 -4.41 28.31
N LEU A 319 5.50 -3.75 28.24
CA LEU A 319 4.33 -4.13 29.03
C LEU A 319 3.49 -5.18 28.33
N THR A 320 2.81 -6.01 29.13
CA THR A 320 1.82 -6.94 28.60
C THR A 320 0.53 -6.17 28.29
N LEU A 321 0.13 -6.22 27.02
CA LEU A 321 -1.07 -5.57 26.52
C LEU A 321 -2.10 -6.63 26.17
N GLU A 322 -3.24 -6.57 26.83
CA GLU A 322 -4.39 -7.43 26.57
C GLU A 322 -5.52 -6.60 25.96
N ARG A 323 -6.13 -7.11 24.88
CA ARG A 323 -7.30 -6.50 24.25
C ARG A 323 -8.49 -7.45 24.43
N PRO A 324 -9.12 -7.44 25.61
CA PRO A 324 -10.19 -8.39 25.92
C PRO A 324 -11.42 -8.19 25.03
N GLU A 325 -11.68 -6.96 24.60
CA GLU A 325 -12.81 -6.59 23.77
C GLU A 325 -12.52 -5.34 22.93
N ARG A 326 -13.36 -5.08 21.92
CA ARG A 326 -13.20 -3.93 21.03
C ARG A 326 -13.39 -2.63 21.81
N GLY A 327 -12.38 -1.75 21.79
CA GLY A 327 -12.42 -0.47 22.50
C GLY A 327 -11.91 -0.53 23.94
N ARG A 328 -11.44 -1.69 24.43
CA ARG A 328 -10.79 -1.84 25.72
C ARG A 328 -9.35 -2.31 25.56
N LEU A 329 -8.42 -1.61 26.20
CA LEU A 329 -7.01 -1.98 26.29
C LEU A 329 -6.63 -2.13 27.75
N THR A 330 -6.25 -3.33 28.16
CA THR A 330 -5.79 -3.64 29.51
C THR A 330 -4.27 -3.75 29.53
N ILE A 331 -3.65 -3.03 30.45
CA ILE A 331 -2.20 -2.92 30.62
C ILE A 331 -1.85 -3.43 32.01
N ARG A 332 -0.97 -4.42 32.09
CA ARG A 332 -0.41 -4.92 33.35
C ARG A 332 1.07 -4.56 33.42
N ALA A 333 1.45 -3.90 34.51
CA ALA A 333 2.80 -3.40 34.72
C ALA A 333 3.23 -3.53 36.18
N ASP A 334 4.47 -3.97 36.41
CA ASP A 334 5.12 -3.84 37.71
C ASP A 334 5.78 -2.46 37.76
N LEU A 335 5.23 -1.55 38.57
CA LEU A 335 5.68 -0.16 38.63
C LEU A 335 6.43 0.10 39.93
N GLY A 336 7.53 0.85 39.83
CA GLY A 336 8.16 1.48 40.99
C GLY A 336 7.48 2.80 41.35
N PRO A 337 7.85 3.41 42.49
CA PRO A 337 7.14 4.55 43.06
C PRO A 337 7.22 5.80 42.18
N ASP A 338 8.24 5.90 41.33
CA ASP A 338 8.52 7.00 40.40
C ASP A 338 8.29 6.62 38.94
N SER A 339 7.45 5.61 38.68
CA SER A 339 7.19 5.12 37.33
C SER A 339 5.79 5.49 36.85
N VAL A 340 5.67 5.77 35.55
CA VAL A 340 4.41 5.96 34.84
C VAL A 340 4.42 5.11 33.57
N ILE A 341 3.25 4.92 32.97
CA ILE A 341 3.10 4.14 31.74
C ILE A 341 2.92 5.11 30.57
N LEU A 342 3.79 5.06 29.58
CA LEU A 342 3.60 5.74 28.29
C LEU A 342 2.96 4.77 27.30
N VAL A 343 1.84 5.15 26.71
CA VAL A 343 1.13 4.36 25.70
C VAL A 343 1.27 5.02 24.32
N ARG A 344 2.07 4.39 23.45
CA ARG A 344 2.44 4.87 22.11
C ARG A 344 1.44 4.43 21.05
N GLN A 345 0.17 4.78 21.25
CA GLN A 345 -0.87 4.53 20.25
C GLN A 345 -1.55 5.85 19.85
N ASP A 346 -1.98 5.92 18.59
CA ASP A 346 -2.72 7.05 18.05
C ASP A 346 -4.16 7.01 18.59
N PHE A 347 -4.31 7.55 19.79
CA PHE A 347 -5.58 7.67 20.46
C PHE A 347 -6.27 8.98 20.04
N SER A 348 -7.04 8.95 18.95
CA SER A 348 -7.96 10.04 18.64
C SER A 348 -9.31 9.80 19.33
N GLY A 349 -9.56 10.49 20.43
CA GLY A 349 -10.87 10.48 21.08
C GLY A 349 -10.79 10.51 22.60
N PRO A 350 -11.91 10.79 23.28
CA PRO A 350 -11.94 10.77 24.74
C PRO A 350 -11.82 9.32 25.24
N TRP A 351 -10.79 9.08 26.05
CA TRP A 351 -10.55 7.83 26.76
C TRP A 351 -10.99 7.97 28.21
N THR A 352 -11.49 6.87 28.76
CA THR A 352 -11.69 6.72 30.20
C THR A 352 -10.71 5.69 30.72
N VAL A 353 -10.28 5.85 31.96
CA VAL A 353 -9.28 5.01 32.59
C VAL A 353 -9.85 4.35 33.84
N GLU A 354 -9.60 3.05 33.99
CA GLU A 354 -9.94 2.26 35.17
C GLU A 354 -8.64 1.65 35.76
N PRO A 355 -8.46 1.66 37.09
CA PRO A 355 -9.33 2.29 38.08
C PRO A 355 -9.27 3.83 38.01
N ALA A 356 -10.31 4.50 38.50
CA ALA A 356 -10.42 5.97 38.48
C ALA A 356 -9.33 6.71 39.28
N SER A 357 -8.52 5.98 40.07
CA SER A 357 -7.35 6.51 40.76
C SER A 357 -6.17 6.79 39.83
N VAL A 358 -6.16 6.21 38.62
CA VAL A 358 -5.13 6.48 37.62
C VAL A 358 -5.47 7.79 36.90
N THR A 359 -4.52 8.71 36.85
CA THR A 359 -4.68 9.95 36.08
C THR A 359 -4.17 9.76 34.65
N LEU A 360 -4.87 10.40 33.72
CA LEU A 360 -4.54 10.39 32.30
C LEU A 360 -3.98 11.75 31.90
N HIS A 361 -2.78 11.75 31.33
CA HIS A 361 -2.11 12.94 30.81
C HIS A 361 -1.78 12.77 29.34
N GLU A 362 -1.67 13.88 28.61
CA GLU A 362 -1.03 13.89 27.29
C GLU A 362 0.44 14.27 27.44
N ASP A 363 1.31 13.61 26.69
CA ASP A 363 2.72 13.94 26.61
C ASP A 363 3.01 15.09 25.62
N PRO A 364 4.26 15.60 25.56
CA PRO A 364 4.64 16.69 24.66
C PRO A 364 4.39 16.48 23.17
N ILE A 365 4.17 15.25 22.70
CA ILE A 365 3.90 14.92 21.29
C ILE A 365 2.50 14.37 21.06
N GLY A 366 1.73 14.16 22.13
CA GLY A 366 0.31 13.77 22.12
C GLY A 366 0.04 12.27 22.34
N TYR A 367 0.97 11.51 22.91
CA TYR A 367 0.68 10.18 23.44
C TYR A 367 0.08 10.24 24.85
N LEU A 368 -0.51 9.14 25.30
CA LEU A 368 -1.12 9.06 26.63
C LEU A 368 -0.08 8.60 27.67
N VAL A 369 -0.08 9.27 28.81
CA VAL A 369 0.66 8.89 30.01
C VAL A 369 -0.33 8.55 31.11
N LEU A 370 -0.22 7.33 31.63
CA LEU A 370 -1.03 6.82 32.74
C LEU A 370 -0.19 6.92 34.00
N ASP A 371 -0.66 7.73 34.95
CA ASP A 371 -0.03 7.88 36.25
C ASP A 371 -0.91 7.28 37.35
N PRO A 372 -0.56 6.10 37.87
CA PRO A 372 -1.29 5.48 38.97
C PRO A 372 -0.99 6.08 40.35
N GLY A 373 -0.16 7.13 40.41
CA GLY A 373 0.38 7.68 41.65
C GLY A 373 1.55 6.87 42.19
N GLN A 374 1.99 7.17 43.41
CA GLN A 374 3.07 6.43 44.05
C GLN A 374 2.59 5.03 44.45
N THR A 375 3.14 4.00 43.81
CA THR A 375 2.84 2.60 44.08
C THR A 375 4.09 1.74 43.87
N ASP A 376 4.28 0.76 44.74
CA ASP A 376 5.31 -0.29 44.62
C ASP A 376 4.69 -1.65 44.22
N ALA A 377 3.38 -1.66 43.93
CA ALA A 377 2.63 -2.86 43.60
C ALA A 377 2.36 -2.96 42.08
N PRO A 378 2.19 -4.19 41.55
CA PRO A 378 1.68 -4.41 40.20
C PRO A 378 0.38 -3.66 39.98
N VAL A 379 0.28 -2.96 38.85
CA VAL A 379 -0.91 -2.19 38.46
C VAL A 379 -1.55 -2.82 37.23
N GLU A 380 -2.87 -2.95 37.29
CA GLU A 380 -3.71 -3.26 36.14
C GLU A 380 -4.53 -2.02 35.77
N VAL A 381 -4.28 -1.46 34.58
CA VAL A 381 -4.99 -0.29 34.07
C VAL A 381 -5.77 -0.67 32.82
N SER A 382 -7.05 -0.32 32.75
CA SER A 382 -7.86 -0.46 31.55
C SER A 382 -8.16 0.91 30.94
N LEU A 383 -7.80 1.09 29.68
CA LEU A 383 -8.23 2.22 28.85
C LEU A 383 -9.48 1.80 28.08
N ILE A 384 -10.55 2.57 28.23
CA ILE A 384 -11.86 2.32 27.60
C ILE A 384 -12.19 3.49 26.68
N ALA A 385 -12.32 3.19 25.39
CA ALA A 385 -12.76 4.13 24.38
C ALA A 385 -14.21 4.52 24.66
N GLN A 386 -14.51 5.83 24.70
CA GLN A 386 -15.91 6.24 24.78
C GLN A 386 -16.69 5.83 23.52
N PRO A 387 -18.01 5.57 23.60
CA PRO A 387 -18.82 5.06 22.48
C PRO A 387 -18.79 5.91 21.21
N ASN A 388 -18.45 7.20 21.34
CA ASN A 388 -18.37 8.15 20.22
C ASN A 388 -16.94 8.31 19.68
N ALA A 389 -15.94 7.70 20.32
CA ALA A 389 -14.59 7.62 19.75
C ALA A 389 -14.65 6.60 18.60
N LEU A 390 -14.71 7.11 17.37
CA LEU A 390 -14.58 6.29 16.16
C LEU A 390 -13.25 5.53 16.24
N SER A 391 -13.35 4.27 16.66
CA SER A 391 -12.23 3.36 16.82
C SER A 391 -11.40 3.27 15.55
N LEU A 392 -10.12 3.56 15.65
CA LEU A 392 -9.10 2.63 15.15
C LEU A 392 -7.96 2.57 16.16
N LEU A 393 -8.03 1.56 17.04
CA LEU A 393 -6.89 0.99 17.79
C LEU A 393 -5.88 0.32 16.83
N ALA A 394 -5.54 0.99 15.73
CA ALA A 394 -4.41 0.59 14.92
C ALA A 394 -3.19 1.34 15.50
N PRO A 395 -2.06 0.66 15.79
CA PRO A 395 -0.82 1.40 15.98
C PRO A 395 -0.63 2.33 14.77
N PRO A 396 0.00 3.52 14.94
CA PRO A 396 0.31 4.41 13.82
C PRO A 396 0.98 3.59 12.73
N GLN A 397 0.21 3.19 11.72
CA GLN A 397 0.77 2.64 10.51
C GLN A 397 1.25 3.91 9.80
N LEU A 398 2.54 4.22 9.95
CA LEU A 398 3.23 5.05 8.96
C LEU A 398 2.71 4.54 7.60
N ARG A 399 2.06 5.43 6.85
CA ARG A 399 1.49 5.06 5.55
C ARG A 399 2.62 4.35 4.80
N ARG A 400 2.44 3.06 4.53
CA ARG A 400 3.08 2.40 3.40
C ARG A 400 2.27 2.65 2.14
N ASP A 401 1.71 3.85 2.02
CA ASP A 401 1.48 4.33 0.68
C ASP A 401 2.89 4.59 0.18
N PRO A 402 3.40 3.89 -0.85
CA PRO A 402 4.63 4.31 -1.51
C PRO A 402 4.44 5.79 -1.70
N ILE A 403 5.34 6.60 -1.13
CA ILE A 403 5.14 8.04 -1.12
C ILE A 403 5.05 8.42 -2.60
N ASP A 404 3.83 8.64 -3.09
CA ASP A 404 3.58 9.28 -4.36
C ASP A 404 3.85 10.75 -4.08
N MET A 405 5.13 11.02 -3.84
CA MET A 405 5.71 12.34 -3.88
C MET A 405 5.59 12.73 -5.34
N GLY A 406 4.38 13.13 -5.73
CA GLY A 406 4.00 13.40 -7.11
C GLY A 406 5.16 14.09 -7.83
N GLU A 407 5.38 13.68 -9.06
CA GLU A 407 6.53 13.92 -9.94
C GLU A 407 6.96 15.40 -10.08
N PHE A 408 7.37 16.05 -9.00
CA PHE A 408 7.90 17.41 -9.00
C PHE A 408 9.42 17.33 -9.07
N PRO A 409 10.07 18.00 -10.04
CA PRO A 409 11.51 18.18 -9.98
C PRO A 409 11.85 18.95 -8.70
N VAL A 410 12.90 18.54 -8.00
CA VAL A 410 13.38 19.22 -6.79
C VAL A 410 14.84 19.60 -7.00
N LEU A 411 15.13 20.90 -7.00
CA LEU A 411 16.49 21.43 -6.86
C LEU A 411 16.89 21.37 -5.38
N ARG A 412 18.08 20.85 -5.08
CA ARG A 412 18.62 20.89 -3.71
C ARG A 412 19.26 22.26 -3.47
N ALA A 413 19.15 22.80 -2.26
CA ALA A 413 19.81 24.06 -1.89
C ALA A 413 21.35 23.96 -1.96
N GLU A 414 21.90 22.79 -1.67
CA GLU A 414 23.33 22.48 -1.91
C GLU A 414 23.63 22.13 -3.38
N GLY A 415 22.61 22.14 -4.23
CA GLY A 415 22.65 21.52 -5.54
C GLY A 415 23.18 22.40 -6.64
N LEU A 416 23.45 23.69 -6.41
CA LEU A 416 23.99 24.58 -7.44
C LEU A 416 25.48 24.83 -7.21
N VAL A 417 26.31 24.28 -8.08
CA VAL A 417 27.77 24.45 -8.02
C VAL A 417 28.36 24.71 -9.40
N ASP A 418 29.51 25.36 -9.46
CA ASP A 418 30.32 25.43 -10.66
C ASP A 418 30.84 24.03 -11.01
N ALA A 419 30.51 23.52 -12.19
CA ALA A 419 30.79 22.16 -12.63
C ALA A 419 32.29 21.86 -12.78
N GLN A 420 33.14 22.89 -12.88
CA GLN A 420 34.58 22.74 -13.06
C GLN A 420 35.31 22.74 -11.71
N SER A 421 34.88 23.58 -10.78
CA SER A 421 35.53 23.80 -9.48
C SER A 421 34.78 23.19 -8.30
N PHE A 422 33.52 22.81 -8.48
CA PHE A 422 32.56 22.41 -7.44
C PHE A 422 32.33 23.48 -6.35
N ALA A 423 32.69 24.74 -6.62
CA ALA A 423 32.41 25.85 -5.72
C ALA A 423 30.92 26.23 -5.78
N GLY A 424 30.34 26.66 -4.66
CA GLY A 424 29.02 27.29 -4.63
C GLY A 424 29.08 28.76 -5.11
N PRO A 425 27.93 29.47 -5.15
CA PRO A 425 27.90 30.89 -5.53
C PRO A 425 28.78 31.76 -4.60
N PRO A 426 29.29 32.90 -5.08
CA PRO A 426 28.95 33.53 -6.35
C PRO A 426 29.63 32.88 -7.57
N PHE A 427 28.96 32.92 -8.72
CA PHE A 427 29.49 32.41 -9.99
C PHE A 427 29.99 33.53 -10.91
N ARG A 428 30.79 33.17 -11.92
CA ARG A 428 31.20 34.10 -12.97
C ARG A 428 30.31 33.95 -14.22
N PRO A 429 30.09 35.00 -15.01
CA PRO A 429 29.48 34.88 -16.33
C PRO A 429 30.20 33.82 -17.18
N GLY A 430 29.43 33.05 -17.95
CA GLY A 430 29.99 31.94 -18.74
C GLY A 430 30.33 30.66 -17.97
N ALA A 431 30.18 30.63 -16.64
CA ALA A 431 30.43 29.44 -15.83
C ALA A 431 29.54 28.26 -16.23
N TYR A 432 30.10 27.06 -16.09
CA TYR A 432 29.35 25.82 -16.22
C TYR A 432 28.74 25.50 -14.87
N LEU A 433 27.41 25.38 -14.77
CA LEU A 433 26.75 25.04 -13.51
C LEU A 433 26.28 23.59 -13.55
N SER A 434 26.52 22.86 -12.46
CA SER A 434 25.85 21.59 -12.17
C SER A 434 24.70 21.85 -11.21
N LEU A 435 23.50 21.47 -11.61
CA LEU A 435 22.28 21.50 -10.82
C LEU A 435 21.98 20.08 -10.34
N PHE A 436 22.23 19.82 -9.06
CA PHE A 436 21.89 18.56 -8.41
C PHE A 436 20.50 18.63 -7.82
N GLY A 437 19.72 17.59 -8.12
CA GLY A 437 18.35 17.51 -7.72
C GLY A 437 17.84 16.09 -7.77
N SER A 438 16.53 15.97 -7.81
CA SER A 438 15.87 14.69 -8.04
C SER A 438 14.67 14.89 -8.94
N ARG A 439 14.32 13.82 -9.66
CA ARG A 439 13.15 13.76 -10.58
C ARG A 439 13.26 14.72 -11.76
N PHE A 440 14.47 14.93 -12.23
CA PHE A 440 14.68 15.44 -13.57
C PHE A 440 14.35 14.34 -14.58
N GLU A 441 13.83 14.72 -15.73
CA GLU A 441 13.67 13.78 -16.84
C GLU A 441 15.02 13.58 -17.55
N PRO A 442 15.32 12.38 -18.07
CA PRO A 442 16.53 12.21 -18.86
C PRO A 442 16.58 13.10 -20.12
N GLU A 443 15.44 13.53 -20.67
CA GLU A 443 15.36 14.26 -21.95
C GLU A 443 14.20 15.28 -22.01
N GLY A 444 13.85 15.93 -20.89
CA GLY A 444 12.59 16.69 -20.80
C GLY A 444 12.55 17.82 -19.77
N ASN A 445 13.70 18.32 -19.33
CA ASN A 445 13.75 19.48 -18.44
C ASN A 445 13.98 20.76 -19.22
N ASP A 446 13.29 21.84 -18.87
CA ASP A 446 13.62 23.19 -19.31
C ASP A 446 14.26 23.93 -18.13
N VAL A 447 15.41 24.58 -18.36
CA VAL A 447 16.07 25.39 -17.33
C VAL A 447 15.99 26.85 -17.77
N ALA A 448 15.56 27.73 -16.87
CA ALA A 448 15.45 29.15 -17.12
C ALA A 448 16.18 29.97 -16.05
N LEU A 449 16.82 31.07 -16.48
CA LEU A 449 17.48 32.08 -15.66
C LEU A 449 16.73 33.40 -15.84
N ASP A 450 16.15 33.92 -14.76
CA ASP A 450 15.28 35.11 -14.78
C ASP A 450 14.16 35.02 -15.84
N GLY A 451 13.64 33.81 -16.06
CA GLY A 451 12.63 33.50 -17.06
C GLY A 451 13.15 33.29 -18.49
N ALA A 452 14.43 33.54 -18.77
CA ALA A 452 15.05 33.26 -20.07
C ALA A 452 15.63 31.83 -20.12
N PRO A 453 15.41 31.05 -21.20
CA PRO A 453 15.91 29.68 -21.28
C PRO A 453 17.45 29.62 -21.32
N LEU A 454 18.04 28.65 -20.62
CA LEU A 454 19.47 28.35 -20.62
C LEU A 454 19.82 27.17 -21.53
N GLU A 455 21.04 27.18 -22.07
CA GLU A 455 21.61 26.05 -22.81
C GLU A 455 21.91 24.90 -21.83
N LYS A 456 21.25 23.75 -22.04
CA LYS A 456 21.55 22.49 -21.35
C LYS A 456 22.70 21.79 -22.06
N LEU A 457 23.71 21.40 -21.29
CA LEU A 457 24.88 20.67 -21.79
C LEU A 457 24.79 19.18 -21.49
N TYR A 458 24.12 18.83 -20.39
CA TYR A 458 23.90 17.46 -19.94
C TYR A 458 22.64 17.40 -19.08
N GLU A 459 21.89 16.32 -19.16
CA GLU A 459 20.78 16.06 -18.25
C GLU A 459 20.69 14.57 -17.91
N SER A 460 20.24 14.31 -16.70
CA SER A 460 20.03 12.99 -16.12
C SER A 460 18.99 13.12 -15.02
N ARG A 461 18.59 11.99 -14.41
CA ARG A 461 17.54 11.99 -13.37
C ARG A 461 17.88 12.75 -12.09
N THR A 462 19.16 13.07 -11.88
CA THR A 462 19.67 13.66 -10.63
C THR A 462 20.56 14.88 -10.86
N GLN A 463 20.90 15.18 -12.11
CA GLN A 463 21.81 16.26 -12.46
C GLN A 463 21.45 16.86 -13.81
N ILE A 464 21.45 18.18 -13.88
CA ILE A 464 21.42 18.94 -15.13
C ILE A 464 22.66 19.83 -15.13
N ASN A 465 23.38 19.92 -16.26
CA ASN A 465 24.45 20.89 -16.43
C ASN A 465 24.01 21.94 -17.43
N VAL A 466 24.23 23.21 -17.09
CA VAL A 466 23.93 24.36 -17.95
C VAL A 466 25.13 25.28 -18.05
N ARG A 467 25.08 26.22 -19.00
CA ARG A 467 26.04 27.30 -19.12
C ARG A 467 25.38 28.64 -18.83
N LEU A 468 25.98 29.45 -17.95
CA LEU A 468 25.55 30.83 -17.76
C LEU A 468 25.89 31.69 -19.01
N PRO A 469 25.08 32.69 -19.37
CA PRO A 469 25.44 33.66 -20.41
C PRO A 469 26.76 34.36 -20.09
N GLN A 470 27.56 34.66 -21.12
CA GLN A 470 28.85 35.36 -20.93
C GLN A 470 28.67 36.85 -20.63
N ASP A 471 27.53 37.40 -21.02
CA ASP A 471 27.10 38.79 -20.84
C ASP A 471 26.15 38.95 -19.63
N LEU A 472 26.03 37.93 -18.78
CA LEU A 472 25.23 38.00 -17.56
C LEU A 472 25.78 39.09 -16.64
N SER A 473 24.93 40.02 -16.22
CA SER A 473 25.30 41.09 -15.30
C SER A 473 25.69 40.55 -13.93
N ALA A 474 26.50 41.29 -13.17
CA ALA A 474 26.71 40.98 -11.76
C ALA A 474 25.45 41.28 -10.92
N GLY A 475 25.20 40.48 -9.89
CA GLY A 475 24.06 40.63 -8.98
C GLY A 475 23.34 39.33 -8.67
N SER A 476 22.16 39.47 -8.08
CA SER A 476 21.27 38.36 -7.72
C SER A 476 20.43 37.93 -8.91
N HIS A 477 20.39 36.62 -9.17
CA HIS A 477 19.64 36.00 -10.27
C HIS A 477 18.84 34.80 -9.76
N GLU A 478 17.75 34.45 -10.45
CA GLU A 478 16.89 33.34 -10.10
C GLU A 478 16.90 32.24 -11.16
N LEU A 479 17.12 31.01 -10.73
CA LEU A 479 17.10 29.84 -11.60
C LEU A 479 15.87 28.97 -11.36
N THR A 480 15.21 28.54 -12.42
CA THR A 480 14.04 27.65 -12.37
C THR A 480 14.24 26.44 -13.27
N VAL A 481 13.85 25.25 -12.80
CA VAL A 481 13.80 24.03 -13.62
C VAL A 481 12.36 23.58 -13.78
N THR A 482 11.91 23.44 -15.02
CA THR A 482 10.59 22.89 -15.36
C THR A 482 10.75 21.48 -15.89
N SER A 483 10.00 20.53 -15.34
CA SER A 483 9.94 19.14 -15.80
C SER A 483 8.48 18.71 -15.89
N ARG A 484 8.07 18.12 -17.02
CA ARG A 484 6.67 17.72 -17.29
C ARG A 484 5.64 18.82 -17.02
N GLY A 485 5.98 20.07 -17.39
CA GLY A 485 5.10 21.23 -17.20
C GLY A 485 4.99 21.72 -15.75
N ARG A 486 5.86 21.26 -14.84
CA ARG A 486 5.92 21.69 -13.44
C ARG A 486 7.28 22.32 -13.15
N ALA A 487 7.27 23.53 -12.61
CA ALA A 487 8.48 24.28 -12.25
C ALA A 487 8.88 24.05 -10.79
N THR A 488 10.18 24.08 -10.51
CA THR A 488 10.72 24.27 -9.15
C THR A 488 10.37 25.67 -8.63
N GLU A 489 10.50 25.89 -7.32
CA GLU A 489 10.60 27.26 -6.81
C GLU A 489 11.84 27.96 -7.41
N PRO A 490 11.79 29.28 -7.67
CA PRO A 490 12.94 30.04 -8.12
C PRO A 490 14.09 29.94 -7.12
N TYR A 491 15.27 29.55 -7.59
CA TYR A 491 16.46 29.38 -6.78
C TYR A 491 17.39 30.59 -6.93
N PRO A 492 17.51 31.46 -5.91
CA PRO A 492 18.34 32.65 -5.99
C PRO A 492 19.83 32.32 -5.84
N PHE A 493 20.68 32.98 -6.62
CA PHE A 493 22.14 32.91 -6.48
C PHE A 493 22.81 34.22 -6.93
N GLU A 494 24.07 34.41 -6.54
CA GLU A 494 24.84 35.62 -6.87
C GLU A 494 25.81 35.39 -8.03
N VAL A 495 25.99 36.42 -8.87
CA VAL A 495 26.97 36.47 -9.96
C VAL A 495 27.93 37.63 -9.71
N THR A 496 29.23 37.36 -9.81
CA THR A 496 30.30 38.35 -9.69
C THR A 496 31.01 38.58 -11.02
N PRO A 497 31.57 39.77 -11.27
CA PRO A 497 32.28 40.11 -12.51
C PRO A 497 33.41 39.17 -12.92
#